data_AF-A0A8T6FPM2-F1
#
_entry.id   AF-A0A8T6FPM2-F1
#
_cell.length_a   1.000
_cell.length_b   1.000
_cell.length_c   1.000
_cell.angle_alpha   90.00
_cell.angle_beta   90.00
_cell.angle_gamma   90.00
#
_symmetry.space_group_name_H-M   'P 1'
#
loop_
_entity.id
_entity.type
_entity.pdbx_description
1 polymer ?
#
loop_
_entity_poly.entity_id
_entity_poly.type
_entity_poly.pdbx_seq_one_letter_code
_entity_poly.pdbx_strand_id
1 'polypeptide(L)'
;MEPSINALYYGDCLEVMRTWPDRMADLVYLDPPFNSNADYNVLFRPETGEPNQPPTAQTIAFHDTWQWDSAAAHRVQRITEAVASPAHNAILALQAMIPRSGMLAYISYMAERLTEIHRILRPTGNVFLHCDPTASHYLKLLLDSIFGSTNFRNEIVWKRRRDTHNLATRHMGRIHDTIFYYARSTASKYNIQYLNYDAAYIASHYKHEDKRGRYRILPCTNESGGNKPYTFRGITRAWRFSEKNMERLFTNDELVQLTKHGPFYYKKYLSDAKGVPIQDIWDDIAPVRGKETLGSTTQK
;
A
#
# COMPACT_ATOMS: atom_id res chain seq x y z
N MET A 1 -4.13 -21.11 17.50
CA MET A 1 -4.62 -21.90 16.36
C MET A 1 -3.93 -21.39 15.11
N GLU A 2 -3.29 -22.24 14.32
CA GLU A 2 -2.76 -21.79 13.02
C GLU A 2 -3.94 -21.58 12.06
N PRO A 3 -4.04 -20.41 11.40
CA PRO A 3 -5.13 -20.16 10.49
C PRO A 3 -5.00 -21.01 9.23
N SER A 4 -6.12 -21.57 8.77
CA SER A 4 -6.17 -22.27 7.47
C SER A 4 -6.03 -21.30 6.31
N ILE A 5 -5.52 -21.80 5.18
CA ILE A 5 -5.42 -21.04 3.92
C ILE A 5 -6.82 -20.70 3.43
N ASN A 6 -7.02 -19.45 2.99
CA ASN A 6 -8.30 -18.94 2.46
C ASN A 6 -9.47 -19.09 3.45
N ALA A 7 -9.25 -18.74 4.71
CA ALA A 7 -10.24 -18.85 5.77
C ALA A 7 -10.92 -17.52 6.10
N LEU A 8 -12.19 -17.60 6.50
CA LEU A 8 -12.97 -16.50 7.06
C LEU A 8 -13.23 -16.78 8.54
N TYR A 9 -12.95 -15.80 9.40
CA TYR A 9 -13.18 -15.89 10.85
C TYR A 9 -14.29 -14.92 11.25
N TYR A 10 -15.21 -15.38 12.10
CA TYR A 10 -16.32 -14.59 12.59
C TYR A 10 -16.09 -14.21 14.07
N GLY A 11 -16.32 -12.93 14.41
CA GLY A 11 -16.18 -12.39 15.76
C GLY A 11 -15.46 -11.03 15.80
N ASP A 12 -15.16 -10.54 17.00
CA ASP A 12 -14.29 -9.36 17.16
C ASP A 12 -12.89 -9.71 16.67
N CYS A 13 -12.38 -8.92 15.72
CA CYS A 13 -11.09 -9.17 15.10
C CYS A 13 -9.93 -9.18 16.11
N LEU A 14 -10.02 -8.41 17.20
CA LEU A 14 -9.02 -8.41 18.26
C LEU A 14 -8.95 -9.76 18.96
N GLU A 15 -10.11 -10.32 19.34
CA GLU A 15 -10.16 -11.60 20.03
C GLU A 15 -9.74 -12.75 19.11
N VAL A 16 -10.13 -12.71 17.83
CA VAL A 16 -9.66 -13.66 16.83
C VAL A 16 -8.14 -13.59 16.67
N MET A 17 -7.57 -12.40 16.45
CA MET A 17 -6.12 -12.22 16.27
C MET A 17 -5.31 -12.70 17.46
N ARG A 18 -5.81 -12.54 18.69
CA ARG A 18 -5.16 -13.05 19.92
C ARG A 18 -5.01 -14.56 19.94
N THR A 19 -5.83 -15.31 19.19
CA THR A 19 -5.70 -16.77 19.08
C THR A 19 -4.63 -17.21 18.08
N TRP A 20 -4.15 -16.30 17.23
CA TRP A 20 -3.16 -16.60 16.19
C TRP A 20 -1.73 -16.52 16.73
N PRO A 21 -0.80 -17.35 16.20
CA PRO A 21 0.60 -17.30 16.59
C PRO A 21 1.25 -15.95 16.27
N ASP A 22 2.29 -15.61 17.03
CA ASP A 22 3.19 -14.50 16.68
C ASP A 22 3.84 -14.73 15.32
N ARG A 23 4.12 -13.65 14.58
CA ARG A 23 4.91 -13.70 13.34
C ARG A 23 4.40 -14.73 12.32
N MET A 24 3.09 -14.79 12.13
CA MET A 24 2.45 -15.65 11.12
C MET A 24 2.22 -14.94 9.78
N ALA A 25 1.96 -13.63 9.78
CA ALA A 25 1.51 -12.87 8.61
C ALA A 25 2.67 -12.20 7.86
N ASP A 26 2.69 -12.31 6.53
CA ASP A 26 3.61 -11.57 5.65
C ASP A 26 3.05 -10.21 5.20
N LEU A 27 1.72 -10.09 5.13
CA LEU A 27 1.03 -8.90 4.67
C LEU A 27 -0.27 -8.74 5.43
N VAL A 28 -0.56 -7.53 5.89
CA VAL A 28 -1.88 -7.16 6.43
C VAL A 28 -2.38 -5.93 5.69
N TYR A 29 -3.58 -6.00 5.15
CA TYR A 29 -4.33 -4.84 4.69
C TYR A 29 -5.51 -4.64 5.65
N LEU A 30 -5.76 -3.39 6.04
CA LEU A 30 -6.91 -3.05 6.87
C LEU A 30 -7.61 -1.79 6.37
N ASP A 31 -8.93 -1.89 6.39
CA ASP A 31 -9.89 -0.85 6.07
C ASP A 31 -10.85 -0.65 7.24
N PRO A 32 -10.40 0.01 8.32
CA PRO A 32 -11.23 0.18 9.50
C PRO A 32 -12.34 1.22 9.26
N PRO A 33 -13.40 1.21 10.08
CA PRO A 33 -14.33 2.34 10.20
C PRO A 33 -13.56 3.66 10.36
N PHE A 34 -14.03 4.73 9.72
CA PHE A 34 -13.28 5.99 9.59
C PHE A 34 -13.67 7.06 10.61
N ASN A 35 -14.52 6.72 11.58
CA ASN A 35 -15.24 7.65 12.44
C ASN A 35 -15.90 8.77 11.62
N SER A 36 -16.50 8.39 10.49
CA SER A 36 -17.11 9.29 9.52
C SER A 36 -18.57 9.66 9.84
N ASN A 37 -19.11 9.14 10.95
CA ASN A 37 -20.53 9.22 11.35
C ASN A 37 -21.48 8.62 10.31
N ALA A 38 -21.15 7.43 9.79
CA ALA A 38 -21.98 6.67 8.86
C ALA A 38 -22.32 5.27 9.41
N ASP A 39 -23.47 4.71 9.05
CA ASP A 39 -23.87 3.35 9.47
C ASP A 39 -23.65 2.34 8.33
N TYR A 40 -23.05 1.19 8.65
CA TYR A 40 -22.77 0.11 7.70
C TYR A 40 -23.55 -1.16 8.07
N ASN A 41 -24.40 -1.60 7.14
CA ASN A 41 -25.21 -2.82 7.27
C ASN A 41 -24.61 -3.93 6.41
N VAL A 42 -24.63 -5.17 6.88
CA VAL A 42 -24.32 -6.35 6.06
C VAL A 42 -25.59 -7.18 5.88
N LEU A 43 -25.92 -7.50 4.63
CA LEU A 43 -27.03 -8.38 4.26
C LEU A 43 -26.56 -9.84 4.18
N PHE A 44 -27.16 -10.72 4.99
CA PHE A 44 -26.88 -12.16 4.94
C PHE A 44 -27.85 -12.92 4.03
N ARG A 45 -27.32 -13.89 3.26
CA ARG A 45 -28.09 -14.97 2.63
C ARG A 45 -27.55 -16.32 3.14
N PRO A 46 -28.37 -17.17 3.77
CA PRO A 46 -27.94 -18.51 4.15
C PRO A 46 -27.72 -19.39 2.91
N GLU A 47 -26.70 -20.24 2.94
CA GLU A 47 -26.30 -21.11 1.82
C GLU A 47 -27.38 -22.16 1.43
N THR A 48 -28.39 -22.37 2.26
CA THR A 48 -29.43 -23.39 2.06
C THR A 48 -30.79 -22.82 1.61
N GLY A 49 -30.86 -21.54 1.23
CA GLY A 49 -32.10 -20.90 0.77
C GLY A 49 -32.25 -20.90 -0.76
N GLU A 50 -33.47 -21.12 -1.26
CA GLU A 50 -33.76 -21.04 -2.70
C GLU A 50 -33.35 -19.68 -3.30
N PRO A 51 -32.94 -19.63 -4.60
CA PRO A 51 -32.37 -18.43 -5.25
C PRO A 51 -33.24 -17.15 -5.20
N ASN A 52 -34.52 -17.26 -4.82
CA ASN A 52 -35.51 -16.18 -4.87
C ASN A 52 -36.09 -15.74 -3.51
N GLN A 53 -35.53 -16.17 -2.37
CA GLN A 53 -35.96 -15.65 -1.06
C GLN A 53 -35.26 -14.31 -0.70
N PRO A 54 -36.00 -13.31 -0.16
CA PRO A 54 -35.39 -12.09 0.37
C PRO A 54 -34.46 -12.40 1.56
N PRO A 55 -33.39 -11.59 1.78
CA PRO A 55 -32.46 -11.79 2.91
C PRO A 55 -33.22 -11.87 4.24
N THR A 56 -33.01 -12.95 5.00
CA THR A 56 -33.77 -13.23 6.24
C THR A 56 -33.21 -12.54 7.48
N ALA A 57 -32.01 -11.96 7.41
CA ALA A 57 -31.44 -11.17 8.51
C ALA A 57 -30.59 -9.99 8.00
N GLN A 58 -31.00 -8.79 8.40
CA GLN A 58 -30.14 -7.61 8.46
C GLN A 58 -29.49 -7.59 9.83
N THR A 59 -28.16 -7.59 9.89
CA THR A 59 -27.43 -7.27 11.12
C THR A 59 -26.62 -6.02 10.85
N ILE A 60 -26.71 -5.04 11.75
CA ILE A 60 -25.81 -3.87 11.75
C ILE A 60 -24.40 -4.43 11.89
N ALA A 61 -23.55 -4.23 10.87
CA ALA A 61 -22.23 -4.86 10.83
C ALA A 61 -21.26 -4.18 11.80
N PHE A 62 -21.35 -2.85 11.90
CA PHE A 62 -20.77 -2.01 12.94
C PHE A 62 -21.30 -0.58 12.77
N HIS A 63 -21.33 0.19 13.86
CA HIS A 63 -21.58 1.63 13.81
C HIS A 63 -20.25 2.35 13.54
N ASP A 64 -20.13 3.12 12.44
CA ASP A 64 -19.01 4.05 12.26
C ASP A 64 -19.28 5.39 12.97
N THR A 65 -19.82 5.25 14.19
CA THR A 65 -20.13 6.33 15.12
C THR A 65 -19.53 5.95 16.46
N TRP A 66 -18.43 6.60 16.83
CA TRP A 66 -17.74 6.33 18.07
C TRP A 66 -18.22 7.28 19.15
N GLN A 67 -18.52 6.75 20.33
CA GLN A 67 -18.93 7.52 21.49
C GLN A 67 -17.93 7.33 22.62
N TRP A 68 -17.77 8.36 23.44
CA TRP A 68 -16.97 8.23 24.66
C TRP A 68 -17.83 7.59 25.75
N ASP A 69 -17.62 6.30 25.98
CA ASP A 69 -18.32 5.50 26.99
C ASP A 69 -17.35 4.93 28.05
N SER A 70 -17.88 4.16 28.99
CA SER A 70 -17.07 3.51 30.04
C SER A 70 -16.08 2.49 29.46
N ALA A 71 -16.43 1.81 28.37
CA ALA A 71 -15.55 0.85 27.71
C ALA A 71 -14.33 1.56 27.08
N ALA A 72 -14.54 2.69 26.40
CA ALA A 72 -13.48 3.53 25.87
C ALA A 72 -12.58 4.08 26.98
N ALA A 73 -13.17 4.55 28.08
CA ALA A 73 -12.43 5.04 29.24
C ALA A 73 -11.52 3.95 29.85
N HIS A 74 -12.05 2.75 30.08
CA HIS A 74 -11.28 1.61 30.58
C HIS A 74 -10.19 1.18 29.59
N ARG A 75 -10.47 1.22 28.28
CA ARG A 75 -9.48 0.88 27.25
C ARG A 75 -8.30 1.85 27.26
N VAL A 76 -8.57 3.16 27.29
CA VAL A 76 -7.54 4.19 27.39
C VAL A 76 -6.72 3.99 28.66
N GLN A 77 -7.38 3.83 29.80
CA GLN A 77 -6.72 3.61 31.09
C GLN A 77 -5.78 2.40 31.04
N ARG A 78 -6.26 1.25 30.55
CA ARG A 78 -5.46 0.02 30.42
C ARG A 78 -4.23 0.23 29.54
N ILE A 79 -4.36 0.94 28.41
CA ILE A 79 -3.22 1.20 27.53
C ILE A 79 -2.22 2.18 28.19
N THR A 80 -2.72 3.19 28.90
CA THR A 80 -1.86 4.16 29.60
C THR A 80 -1.20 3.58 30.84
N GLU A 81 -1.75 2.54 31.46
CA GLU A 81 -1.11 1.85 32.59
C GLU A 81 -0.11 0.78 32.10
N ALA A 82 -0.30 0.23 30.90
CA ALA A 82 0.61 -0.73 30.28
C ALA A 82 1.83 -0.04 29.65
N VAL A 83 2.79 0.41 30.46
CA VAL A 83 4.01 1.13 30.01
C VAL A 83 4.81 0.35 28.96
N ALA A 84 4.77 -0.98 28.99
CA ALA A 84 5.42 -1.84 28.00
C ALA A 84 4.68 -1.92 26.65
N SER A 85 3.43 -1.42 26.58
CA SER A 85 2.66 -1.41 25.34
C SER A 85 3.30 -0.45 24.33
N PRO A 86 3.50 -0.87 23.07
CA PRO A 86 4.05 0.02 22.05
C PRO A 86 3.08 1.17 21.68
N ALA A 87 1.80 1.07 22.08
CA ALA A 87 0.82 2.13 21.92
C ALA A 87 0.76 3.13 23.10
N HIS A 88 1.44 2.84 24.21
CA HIS A 88 1.34 3.60 25.47
C HIS A 88 1.58 5.11 25.26
N ASN A 89 2.74 5.48 24.69
CA ASN A 89 3.13 6.87 24.52
C ASN A 89 2.18 7.64 23.58
N ALA A 90 1.74 7.00 22.48
CA ALA A 90 0.78 7.62 21.57
C ALA A 90 -0.56 7.88 22.26
N ILE A 91 -1.14 6.90 22.97
CA ILE A 91 -2.43 7.08 23.64
C ILE A 91 -2.33 8.09 24.78
N LEU A 92 -1.25 8.07 25.56
CA LEU A 92 -1.01 9.04 26.62
C LEU A 92 -0.95 10.47 26.08
N ALA A 93 -0.19 10.69 24.99
CA ALA A 93 -0.09 12.00 24.35
C ALA A 93 -1.43 12.44 23.74
N LEU A 94 -2.12 11.55 23.03
CA LEU A 94 -3.40 11.88 22.38
C LEU A 94 -4.51 12.14 23.40
N GLN A 95 -4.52 11.44 24.53
CA GLN A 95 -5.43 11.71 25.64
C GLN A 95 -5.22 13.11 26.24
N ALA A 96 -3.98 13.60 26.25
CA ALA A 96 -3.67 14.95 26.72
C ALA A 96 -4.05 16.05 25.70
N MET A 97 -4.08 15.72 24.40
CA MET A 97 -4.31 16.68 23.32
C MET A 97 -5.76 16.74 22.82
N ILE A 98 -6.50 15.62 22.91
CA ILE A 98 -7.83 15.48 22.32
C ILE A 98 -8.85 15.27 23.46
N PRO A 99 -10.02 15.94 23.40
CA PRO A 99 -11.08 15.69 24.36
C PRO A 99 -11.51 14.22 24.40
N ARG A 100 -12.05 13.81 25.55
CA ARG A 100 -12.77 12.55 25.73
C ARG A 100 -13.98 12.51 24.79
N SER A 101 -13.76 11.98 23.59
CA SER A 101 -14.64 12.09 22.43
C SER A 101 -14.66 10.78 21.65
N GLY A 102 -15.55 10.69 20.65
CA GLY A 102 -15.57 9.58 19.70
C GLY A 102 -14.22 9.31 19.04
N MET A 103 -13.45 10.37 18.73
CA MET A 103 -12.12 10.21 18.16
C MET A 103 -11.16 9.48 19.12
N LEU A 104 -11.11 9.87 20.40
CA LEU A 104 -10.26 9.18 21.37
C LEU A 104 -10.74 7.73 21.62
N ALA A 105 -12.05 7.51 21.62
CA ALA A 105 -12.63 6.16 21.68
C ALA A 105 -12.19 5.29 20.48
N TYR A 106 -12.24 5.84 19.27
CA TYR A 106 -11.78 5.18 18.05
C TYR A 106 -10.29 4.88 18.07
N ILE A 107 -9.46 5.86 18.41
CA ILE A 107 -8.00 5.68 18.41
C ILE A 107 -7.57 4.65 19.47
N SER A 108 -8.19 4.65 20.65
CA SER A 108 -7.93 3.60 21.64
C SER A 108 -8.34 2.21 21.13
N TYR A 109 -9.47 2.10 20.42
CA TYR A 109 -9.90 0.86 19.78
C TYR A 109 -8.88 0.37 18.75
N MET A 110 -8.39 1.27 17.89
CA MET A 110 -7.38 0.95 16.88
C MET A 110 -6.03 0.60 17.50
N ALA A 111 -5.65 1.19 18.62
CA ALA A 111 -4.37 0.90 19.29
C ALA A 111 -4.22 -0.57 19.69
N GLU A 112 -5.28 -1.18 20.22
CA GLU A 112 -5.25 -2.61 20.58
C GLU A 112 -5.05 -3.48 19.33
N ARG A 113 -5.77 -3.16 18.26
CA ARG A 113 -5.76 -3.93 17.01
C ARG A 113 -4.45 -3.79 16.25
N LEU A 114 -3.91 -2.57 16.16
CA LEU A 114 -2.61 -2.32 15.55
C LEU A 114 -1.47 -2.96 16.35
N THR A 115 -1.59 -3.00 17.68
CA THR A 115 -0.62 -3.72 18.54
C THR A 115 -0.63 -5.22 18.27
N GLU A 116 -1.82 -5.83 18.15
CA GLU A 116 -1.95 -7.25 17.78
C GLU A 116 -1.47 -7.52 16.35
N ILE A 117 -1.78 -6.64 15.39
CA ILE A 117 -1.28 -6.73 14.00
C ILE A 117 0.26 -6.74 14.00
N HIS A 118 0.88 -5.86 14.80
CA HIS A 118 2.34 -5.82 14.94
C HIS A 118 2.93 -7.11 15.53
N ARG A 119 2.21 -7.79 16.43
CA ARG A 119 2.60 -9.11 17.00
C ARG A 119 2.53 -10.23 15.97
N ILE A 120 1.44 -10.30 15.19
CA ILE A 120 1.24 -11.37 14.20
C ILE A 120 2.07 -11.17 12.92
N LEU A 121 2.55 -9.96 12.63
CA LEU A 121 3.40 -9.71 11.46
C LEU A 121 4.81 -10.29 11.63
N ARG A 122 5.28 -10.99 10.59
CA ARG A 122 6.67 -11.43 10.46
C ARG A 122 7.60 -10.22 10.39
N PRO A 123 8.88 -10.34 10.82
CA PRO A 123 9.86 -9.27 10.66
C PRO A 123 10.02 -8.77 9.21
N THR A 124 9.76 -9.64 8.23
CA THR A 124 9.78 -9.34 6.80
C THR A 124 8.47 -8.77 6.26
N GLY A 125 7.44 -8.70 7.11
CA GLY A 125 6.08 -8.40 6.71
C GLY A 125 5.79 -6.91 6.57
N ASN A 126 4.64 -6.61 6.00
CA ASN A 126 4.19 -5.27 5.64
C ASN A 126 2.73 -5.05 6.07
N VAL A 127 2.39 -3.81 6.41
CA VAL A 127 1.01 -3.41 6.72
C VAL A 127 0.60 -2.21 5.90
N PHE A 128 -0.64 -2.26 5.40
CA PHE A 128 -1.29 -1.19 4.65
C PHE A 128 -2.57 -0.82 5.40
N LEU A 129 -2.63 0.40 5.94
CA LEU A 129 -3.79 0.92 6.64
C LEU A 129 -4.45 1.99 5.78
N HIS A 130 -5.66 1.71 5.28
CA HIS A 130 -6.50 2.74 4.66
C HIS A 130 -7.04 3.67 5.74
N CYS A 131 -7.00 4.98 5.49
CA CYS A 131 -7.52 6.04 6.33
C CYS A 131 -8.35 7.02 5.52
N ASP A 132 -9.38 7.59 6.16
CA ASP A 132 -9.98 8.83 5.69
C ASP A 132 -9.21 10.05 6.23
N PRO A 133 -9.51 11.27 5.75
CA PRO A 133 -8.91 12.49 6.27
C PRO A 133 -9.30 12.85 7.72
N THR A 134 -10.30 12.21 8.32
CA THR A 134 -10.79 12.53 9.67
C THR A 134 -9.87 11.95 10.73
N ALA A 135 -9.38 10.72 10.54
CA ALA A 135 -8.56 10.04 11.53
C ALA A 135 -7.10 9.80 11.11
N SER A 136 -6.75 10.00 9.83
CA SER A 136 -5.42 9.65 9.28
C SER A 136 -4.25 10.20 10.11
N HIS A 137 -4.30 11.46 10.53
CA HIS A 137 -3.21 12.10 11.28
C HIS A 137 -2.98 11.45 12.64
N TYR A 138 -4.04 11.05 13.34
CA TYR A 138 -3.95 10.38 14.64
C TYR A 138 -3.49 8.93 14.49
N LEU A 139 -4.01 8.23 13.48
CA LEU A 139 -3.58 6.87 13.14
C LEU A 139 -2.10 6.83 12.72
N LYS A 140 -1.60 7.85 12.03
CA LYS A 140 -0.18 7.97 11.67
C LYS A 140 0.72 8.03 12.91
N LEU A 141 0.37 8.85 13.91
CA LEU A 141 1.12 8.92 15.17
C LEU A 141 1.07 7.60 15.94
N LEU A 142 -0.09 6.94 15.93
CA LEU A 142 -0.25 5.63 16.56
C LEU A 142 0.60 4.56 15.85
N LEU A 143 0.62 4.54 14.52
CA LEU A 143 1.49 3.65 13.73
C LEU A 143 2.97 3.95 13.97
N ASP A 144 3.38 5.22 14.07
CA ASP A 144 4.76 5.60 14.41
C ASP A 144 5.18 5.07 15.78
N SER A 145 4.28 5.10 16.77
CA SER A 145 4.53 4.54 18.09
C SER A 145 4.65 3.01 18.06
N ILE A 146 3.79 2.34 17.28
CA ILE A 146 3.73 0.87 17.26
C ILE A 146 4.81 0.24 16.39
N PHE A 147 4.98 0.73 15.17
CA PHE A 147 5.89 0.18 14.17
C PHE A 147 7.26 0.88 14.16
N GLY A 148 7.37 2.07 14.74
CA GLY A 148 8.54 2.93 14.64
C GLY A 148 8.49 3.80 13.39
N SER A 149 8.77 5.09 13.54
CA SER A 149 8.74 6.07 12.44
C SER A 149 9.73 5.76 11.32
N THR A 150 10.85 5.08 11.62
CA THR A 150 11.85 4.64 10.62
C THR A 150 11.36 3.47 9.75
N ASN A 151 10.26 2.82 10.15
CA ASN A 151 9.62 1.75 9.39
C ASN A 151 8.44 2.23 8.53
N PHE A 152 8.13 3.52 8.56
CA PHE A 152 7.25 4.14 7.57
C PHE A 152 7.89 4.00 6.17
N ARG A 153 7.07 3.69 5.15
CA ARG A 153 7.53 3.50 3.77
C ARG A 153 6.92 4.52 2.84
N ASN A 154 5.59 4.56 2.73
CA ASN A 154 4.88 5.49 1.86
C ASN A 154 3.56 5.95 2.48
N GLU A 155 3.18 7.16 2.12
CA GLU A 155 1.81 7.64 2.16
C GLU A 155 1.25 7.53 0.75
N ILE A 156 0.30 6.62 0.54
CA ILE A 156 -0.31 6.39 -0.77
C ILE A 156 -1.59 7.22 -0.86
N VAL A 157 -1.69 8.07 -1.86
CA VAL A 157 -2.88 8.88 -2.16
C VAL A 157 -3.70 8.16 -3.21
N TRP A 158 -4.86 7.63 -2.81
CA TRP A 158 -5.78 6.97 -3.73
C TRP A 158 -6.94 7.90 -4.11
N LYS A 159 -7.00 8.29 -5.39
CA LYS A 159 -8.10 9.09 -5.96
C LYS A 159 -9.35 8.23 -6.16
N ARG A 160 -10.17 8.13 -5.13
CA ARG A 160 -11.42 7.37 -5.13
C ARG A 160 -12.57 7.97 -5.96
N ARG A 161 -12.50 9.25 -6.34
CA ARG A 161 -13.57 9.92 -7.11
C ARG A 161 -13.01 10.69 -8.31
N ARG A 162 -13.67 10.56 -9.46
CA ARG A 162 -13.35 11.32 -10.68
C ARG A 162 -13.94 12.73 -10.67
N ASP A 163 -15.20 12.87 -10.24
CA ASP A 163 -15.95 14.11 -10.31
C ASP A 163 -16.42 14.60 -8.93
N THR A 164 -16.35 15.91 -8.73
CA THR A 164 -16.90 16.61 -7.54
C THR A 164 -18.09 17.44 -7.95
N HIS A 165 -19.11 16.82 -8.55
CA HIS A 165 -20.36 17.53 -8.78
C HIS A 165 -20.95 17.87 -7.40
N ASN A 166 -20.80 19.13 -7.00
CA ASN A 166 -21.45 19.82 -5.87
C ASN A 166 -20.73 19.88 -4.51
N LEU A 167 -19.46 19.46 -4.38
CA LEU A 167 -18.73 19.50 -3.08
C LEU A 167 -17.76 20.70 -2.91
N ALA A 168 -17.44 21.42 -3.98
CA ALA A 168 -16.51 22.54 -3.96
C ALA A 168 -17.23 23.89 -3.75
N THR A 169 -17.93 24.04 -2.63
CA THR A 169 -18.67 25.28 -2.30
C THR A 169 -18.02 26.09 -1.19
N ARG A 170 -17.36 25.44 -0.22
CA ARG A 170 -16.67 26.09 0.91
C ARG A 170 -15.21 25.67 1.10
N HIS A 171 -14.80 24.56 0.49
CA HIS A 171 -13.44 24.04 0.51
C HIS A 171 -13.19 23.22 -0.75
N MET A 172 -11.94 22.81 -0.98
CA MET A 172 -11.60 21.93 -2.10
C MET A 172 -12.36 20.60 -2.04
N GLY A 173 -12.61 20.01 -3.21
CA GLY A 173 -13.24 18.70 -3.31
C GLY A 173 -12.37 17.60 -2.71
N ARG A 174 -12.93 16.83 -1.78
CA ARG A 174 -12.25 15.69 -1.13
C ARG A 174 -12.43 14.44 -1.99
N ILE A 175 -11.47 14.18 -2.86
CA ILE A 175 -11.54 13.10 -3.86
C ILE A 175 -10.58 11.94 -3.62
N HIS A 176 -9.72 12.05 -2.62
CA HIS A 176 -8.76 11.02 -2.28
C HIS A 176 -8.97 10.53 -0.85
N ASP A 177 -8.47 9.33 -0.61
CA ASP A 177 -8.18 8.78 0.71
C ASP A 177 -6.68 8.48 0.79
N THR A 178 -6.19 8.23 2.01
CA THR A 178 -4.79 7.94 2.28
C THR A 178 -4.64 6.48 2.69
N ILE A 179 -3.61 5.80 2.19
CA ILE A 179 -3.20 4.47 2.66
C ILE A 179 -1.79 4.57 3.20
N PHE A 180 -1.59 4.32 4.49
CA PHE A 180 -0.26 4.26 5.09
C PHE A 180 0.36 2.88 4.89
N TYR A 181 1.56 2.87 4.32
CA TYR A 181 2.39 1.68 4.19
C TYR A 181 3.52 1.71 5.22
N TYR A 182 3.51 0.71 6.12
CA TYR A 182 4.59 0.43 7.06
C TYR A 182 5.20 -0.95 6.82
N ALA A 183 6.50 -1.03 7.03
CA ALA A 183 7.19 -2.29 7.21
C ALA A 183 7.15 -2.71 8.68
N ARG A 184 7.25 -4.02 8.95
CA ARG A 184 7.46 -4.51 10.32
C ARG A 184 8.89 -4.22 10.82
N SER A 185 9.88 -4.23 9.93
CA SER A 185 11.26 -3.90 10.25
C SER A 185 12.06 -3.49 8.99
N THR A 186 13.37 -3.26 9.15
CA THR A 186 14.30 -3.08 8.03
C THR A 186 14.53 -4.34 7.19
N ALA A 187 14.14 -5.52 7.69
CA ALA A 187 14.20 -6.78 6.94
C ALA A 187 13.06 -6.96 5.93
N SER A 188 12.02 -6.11 5.99
CA SER A 188 10.89 -6.19 5.08
C SER A 188 11.31 -5.98 3.62
N LYS A 189 10.73 -6.79 2.75
CA LYS A 189 10.94 -6.69 1.29
C LYS A 189 9.67 -6.19 0.65
N TYR A 190 9.83 -5.28 -0.31
CA TYR A 190 8.75 -4.83 -1.18
C TYR A 190 8.91 -5.48 -2.55
N ASN A 191 7.87 -6.21 -2.97
CA ASN A 191 7.81 -6.79 -4.31
C ASN A 191 7.31 -5.72 -5.27
N ILE A 192 8.24 -5.10 -6.01
CA ILE A 192 7.92 -4.01 -6.93
C ILE A 192 6.90 -4.48 -7.96
N GLN A 193 5.75 -3.81 -7.97
CA GLN A 193 4.76 -3.96 -9.02
C GLN A 193 5.06 -2.96 -10.14
N TYR A 194 4.75 -3.34 -11.37
CA TYR A 194 5.00 -2.53 -12.54
C TYR A 194 3.72 -2.34 -13.34
N LEU A 195 3.47 -1.10 -13.75
CA LEU A 195 2.45 -0.74 -14.72
C LEU A 195 3.04 -0.84 -16.13
N ASN A 196 2.18 -1.11 -17.10
CA ASN A 196 2.56 -1.04 -18.50
C ASN A 196 2.92 0.39 -18.90
N TYR A 197 3.83 0.54 -19.87
CA TYR A 197 4.03 1.85 -20.50
C TYR A 197 2.78 2.22 -21.29
N ASP A 198 2.39 3.50 -21.23
CA ASP A 198 1.36 4.01 -22.11
C ASP A 198 1.82 4.04 -23.58
N ALA A 199 0.87 4.09 -24.51
CA ALA A 199 1.15 4.04 -25.93
C ALA A 199 1.99 5.23 -26.43
N ALA A 200 1.82 6.41 -25.83
CA ALA A 200 2.57 7.61 -26.20
C ALA A 200 4.04 7.50 -25.75
N TYR A 201 4.30 6.91 -24.59
CA TYR A 201 5.64 6.60 -24.10
C TYR A 201 6.33 5.60 -25.02
N ILE A 202 5.64 4.51 -25.38
CA ILE A 202 6.17 3.51 -26.31
C ILE A 202 6.52 4.16 -27.65
N ALA A 203 5.62 4.93 -28.24
CA ALA A 203 5.83 5.61 -29.53
C ALA A 203 6.99 6.62 -29.48
N SER A 204 7.13 7.36 -28.39
CA SER A 204 8.16 8.40 -28.24
C SER A 204 9.54 7.86 -27.86
N HIS A 205 9.64 6.72 -27.17
CA HIS A 205 10.93 6.21 -26.67
C HIS A 205 11.42 4.97 -27.41
N TYR A 206 10.53 4.02 -27.75
CA TYR A 206 10.87 2.77 -28.43
C TYR A 206 10.69 2.91 -29.95
N LYS A 207 11.49 3.81 -30.54
CA LYS A 207 11.38 4.23 -31.95
C LYS A 207 12.01 3.27 -32.96
N HIS A 208 12.81 2.31 -32.50
CA HIS A 208 13.55 1.40 -33.36
C HIS A 208 12.96 0.00 -33.28
N GLU A 209 13.16 -0.80 -34.32
CA GLU A 209 12.64 -2.16 -34.41
C GLU A 209 13.62 -3.02 -35.21
N ASP A 210 13.87 -4.23 -34.72
CA ASP A 210 14.59 -5.28 -35.43
C ASP A 210 13.85 -6.62 -35.28
N LYS A 211 14.47 -7.73 -35.72
CA LYS A 211 13.89 -9.08 -35.65
C LYS A 211 13.45 -9.53 -34.25
N ARG A 212 13.98 -8.93 -33.18
CA ARG A 212 13.59 -9.22 -31.78
C ARG A 212 12.44 -8.32 -31.28
N GLY A 213 12.12 -7.27 -32.02
CA GLY A 213 11.01 -6.35 -31.76
C GLY A 213 11.47 -4.93 -31.45
N ARG A 214 10.56 -4.13 -30.88
CA ARG A 214 10.79 -2.72 -30.60
C ARG A 214 11.83 -2.51 -29.50
N TYR A 215 12.72 -1.56 -29.70
CA TYR A 215 13.75 -1.18 -28.75
C TYR A 215 14.00 0.33 -28.72
N ARG A 216 14.63 0.77 -27.65
CA ARG A 216 15.21 2.10 -27.53
C ARG A 216 16.71 2.01 -27.34
N ILE A 217 17.42 3.04 -27.77
CA ILE A 217 18.88 3.11 -27.64
C ILE A 217 19.20 3.92 -26.39
N LEU A 218 20.03 3.36 -25.51
CA LEU A 218 20.48 4.03 -24.28
C LEU A 218 22.00 4.06 -24.18
N PRO A 219 22.59 5.13 -23.59
CA PRO A 219 24.03 5.23 -23.48
C PRO A 219 24.58 4.09 -22.61
N CYS A 220 25.70 3.50 -23.05
CA CYS A 220 26.48 2.59 -22.21
C CYS A 220 27.38 3.35 -21.22
N THR A 221 27.34 4.68 -21.19
CA THR A 221 28.04 5.49 -20.17
C THR A 221 27.13 5.72 -18.96
N ASN A 222 27.75 5.96 -17.80
CA ASN A 222 27.05 6.41 -16.60
C ASN A 222 27.83 7.57 -15.97
N GLU A 223 27.17 8.72 -15.82
CA GLU A 223 27.78 9.92 -15.22
C GLU A 223 27.69 9.91 -13.68
N SER A 224 26.79 9.11 -13.10
CA SER A 224 26.46 9.12 -11.67
C SER A 224 27.14 8.01 -10.84
N GLY A 225 28.25 7.45 -11.33
CA GLY A 225 28.95 6.33 -10.69
C GLY A 225 28.70 5.00 -11.40
N GLY A 226 29.65 4.59 -12.22
CA GLY A 226 29.68 3.30 -12.91
C GLY A 226 30.92 2.50 -12.53
N ASN A 227 31.25 1.51 -13.36
CA ASN A 227 32.53 0.80 -13.21
C ASN A 227 33.70 1.78 -13.37
N LYS A 228 34.87 1.41 -12.81
CA LYS A 228 36.12 2.12 -13.11
C LYS A 228 36.30 2.19 -14.63
N PRO A 229 36.80 3.31 -15.18
CA PRO A 229 37.01 3.44 -16.62
C PRO A 229 37.83 2.28 -17.18
N TYR A 230 37.40 1.71 -18.30
CA TYR A 230 38.15 0.68 -19.02
C TYR A 230 38.00 0.86 -20.53
N THR A 231 38.95 0.29 -21.27
CA THR A 231 39.00 0.37 -22.73
C THR A 231 38.18 -0.75 -23.34
N PHE A 232 37.16 -0.39 -24.12
CA PHE A 232 36.39 -1.34 -24.92
C PHE A 232 36.47 -0.94 -26.38
N ARG A 233 36.96 -1.85 -27.24
CA ARG A 233 37.14 -1.64 -28.70
C ARG A 233 37.80 -0.29 -29.04
N GLY A 234 38.87 0.05 -28.31
CA GLY A 234 39.67 1.27 -28.53
C GLY A 234 39.12 2.55 -27.87
N ILE A 235 38.04 2.47 -27.09
CA ILE A 235 37.41 3.62 -26.43
C ILE A 235 37.44 3.42 -24.91
N THR A 236 38.12 4.32 -24.20
CA THR A 236 38.23 4.29 -22.73
C THR A 236 37.19 5.21 -22.10
N ARG A 237 36.22 4.65 -21.38
CA ARG A 237 35.21 5.41 -20.60
C ARG A 237 34.77 4.65 -19.35
N ALA A 238 34.10 5.38 -18.45
CA ALA A 238 33.33 4.79 -17.36
C ALA A 238 32.04 4.16 -17.92
N TRP A 239 32.13 2.89 -18.31
CA TRP A 239 31.00 2.15 -18.86
C TRP A 239 30.04 1.67 -17.76
N ARG A 240 28.75 1.70 -18.06
CA ARG A 240 27.63 1.21 -17.24
C ARG A 240 27.73 -0.28 -16.98
N PHE A 241 28.18 -1.05 -17.97
CA PHE A 241 28.31 -2.50 -17.88
C PHE A 241 29.77 -2.89 -17.62
N SER A 242 29.98 -4.08 -17.06
CA SER A 242 31.31 -4.69 -16.98
C SER A 242 31.81 -5.08 -18.37
N GLU A 243 33.12 -5.26 -18.53
CA GLU A 243 33.70 -5.68 -19.81
C GLU A 243 33.08 -6.98 -20.35
N LYS A 244 32.86 -7.97 -19.47
CA LYS A 244 32.16 -9.22 -19.80
C LYS A 244 30.75 -8.97 -20.38
N ASN A 245 30.00 -8.05 -19.78
CA ASN A 245 28.65 -7.72 -20.23
C ASN A 245 28.68 -6.90 -21.53
N MET A 246 29.66 -6.00 -21.71
CA MET A 246 29.86 -5.31 -22.99
C MET A 246 30.15 -6.28 -24.12
N GLU A 247 31.02 -7.27 -23.89
CA GLU A 247 31.33 -8.30 -24.89
C GLU A 247 30.10 -9.16 -25.23
N ARG A 248 29.28 -9.51 -24.23
CA ARG A 248 27.99 -10.19 -24.46
C ARG A 248 27.05 -9.36 -25.33
N LEU A 249 26.86 -8.08 -24.99
CA LEU A 249 26.01 -7.16 -25.76
C LEU A 249 26.52 -7.02 -27.20
N PHE A 250 27.84 -6.91 -27.37
CA PHE A 250 28.46 -6.81 -28.69
C PHE A 250 28.24 -8.08 -29.53
N THR A 251 28.49 -9.26 -28.94
CA THR A 251 28.31 -10.56 -29.60
C THR A 251 26.85 -10.79 -30.01
N ASN A 252 25.90 -10.28 -29.22
CA ASN A 252 24.47 -10.40 -29.48
C ASN A 252 23.91 -9.36 -30.47
N ASP A 253 24.74 -8.49 -31.06
CA ASP A 253 24.27 -7.33 -31.86
C ASP A 253 23.34 -6.38 -31.07
N GLU A 254 23.57 -6.26 -29.75
CA GLU A 254 22.81 -5.40 -28.84
C GLU A 254 23.50 -4.06 -28.58
N LEU A 255 24.64 -3.79 -29.22
CA LEU A 255 25.35 -2.50 -29.16
C LEU A 255 25.20 -1.70 -30.45
N VAL A 256 25.11 -0.39 -30.32
CA VAL A 256 25.03 0.57 -31.42
C VAL A 256 26.07 1.67 -31.19
N GLN A 257 26.77 2.06 -32.25
CA GLN A 257 27.65 3.22 -32.25
C GLN A 257 27.07 4.26 -33.21
N LEU A 258 26.79 5.47 -32.70
CA LEU A 258 26.18 6.53 -33.51
C LEU A 258 27.21 7.30 -34.35
N THR A 259 28.49 7.25 -33.97
CA THR A 259 29.60 7.84 -34.71
C THR A 259 30.82 6.93 -34.64
N LYS A 260 31.70 6.97 -35.66
CA LYS A 260 32.85 6.04 -35.82
C LYS A 260 33.79 5.95 -34.59
N HIS A 261 33.88 7.02 -33.80
CA HIS A 261 34.70 7.08 -32.59
C HIS A 261 33.90 7.50 -31.34
N GLY A 262 32.57 7.45 -31.44
CA GLY A 262 31.66 7.84 -30.36
C GLY A 262 31.48 6.74 -29.31
N PRO A 263 30.83 7.07 -28.18
CA PRO A 263 30.51 6.07 -27.17
C PRO A 263 29.54 5.02 -27.72
N PHE A 264 29.57 3.84 -27.12
CA PHE A 264 28.59 2.80 -27.38
C PHE A 264 27.27 3.09 -26.67
N TYR A 265 26.20 2.66 -27.31
CA TYR A 265 24.85 2.60 -26.78
C TYR A 265 24.37 1.16 -26.84
N TYR A 266 23.39 0.79 -26.03
CA TYR A 266 22.80 -0.55 -26.05
C TYR A 266 21.32 -0.49 -26.42
N LYS A 267 20.85 -1.53 -27.11
CA LYS A 267 19.45 -1.77 -27.42
C LYS A 267 18.74 -2.25 -26.14
N LYS A 268 17.80 -1.46 -25.63
CA LYS A 268 16.89 -1.88 -24.57
C LYS A 268 15.55 -2.24 -25.20
N TYR A 269 15.25 -3.53 -25.29
CA TYR A 269 14.03 -4.04 -25.89
C TYR A 269 12.82 -3.81 -24.98
N LEU A 270 11.67 -3.54 -25.61
CA LEU A 270 10.39 -3.38 -24.92
C LEU A 270 9.95 -4.69 -24.25
N SER A 271 10.21 -5.83 -24.88
CA SER A 271 9.89 -7.17 -24.36
C SER A 271 10.64 -7.52 -23.07
N ASP A 272 11.81 -6.93 -22.84
CA ASP A 272 12.59 -7.11 -21.61
C ASP A 272 12.22 -6.08 -20.52
N ALA A 273 11.41 -5.07 -20.87
CA ALA A 273 11.12 -3.97 -19.98
C ALA A 273 9.99 -4.36 -19.02
N LYS A 274 10.27 -4.26 -17.71
CA LYS A 274 9.28 -4.56 -16.67
C LYS A 274 8.10 -3.58 -16.63
N GLY A 275 8.27 -2.37 -17.18
CA GLY A 275 7.28 -1.30 -17.15
C GLY A 275 7.69 -0.14 -16.25
N VAL A 276 6.69 0.61 -15.76
CA VAL A 276 6.85 1.71 -14.81
C VAL A 276 6.62 1.17 -13.40
N PRO A 277 7.59 1.21 -12.48
CA PRO A 277 7.34 0.86 -11.08
C PRO A 277 6.15 1.65 -10.53
N ILE A 278 5.24 0.98 -9.81
CA ILE A 278 4.10 1.65 -9.18
C ILE A 278 4.59 2.73 -8.20
N GLN A 279 3.90 3.85 -8.19
CA GLN A 279 4.17 4.97 -7.29
C GLN A 279 3.08 5.09 -6.23
N ASP A 280 3.14 6.13 -5.40
CA ASP A 280 2.24 6.37 -4.28
C ASP A 280 1.09 7.33 -4.61
N ILE A 281 0.92 7.74 -5.87
CA ILE A 281 -0.28 8.44 -6.34
C ILE A 281 -1.06 7.50 -7.25
N TRP A 282 -2.24 7.07 -6.81
CA TRP A 282 -3.10 6.16 -7.55
C TRP A 282 -4.33 6.90 -8.06
N ASP A 283 -4.33 7.23 -9.37
CA ASP A 283 -5.42 7.94 -10.04
C ASP A 283 -6.05 7.17 -11.21
N ASP A 284 -5.60 5.93 -11.42
CA ASP A 284 -5.96 5.03 -12.50
C ASP A 284 -6.98 3.95 -12.10
N ILE A 285 -7.24 3.80 -10.80
CA ILE A 285 -8.23 2.86 -10.27
C ILE A 285 -9.65 3.41 -10.51
N ALA A 286 -10.39 2.77 -11.41
CA ALA A 286 -11.79 3.12 -11.67
C ALA A 286 -12.69 2.65 -10.52
N PRO A 287 -13.72 3.43 -10.12
CA PRO A 287 -14.72 2.96 -9.18
C PRO A 287 -15.40 1.71 -9.72
N VAL A 288 -15.53 0.67 -8.90
CA VAL A 288 -16.27 -0.54 -9.25
C VAL A 288 -17.75 -0.15 -9.41
N ARG A 289 -18.24 -0.12 -10.65
CA ARG A 289 -19.67 0.06 -10.98
C ARG A 289 -20.33 -1.31 -11.15
N GLY A 290 -20.31 -2.12 -10.09
CA GLY A 290 -21.02 -3.42 -10.06
C GLY A 290 -22.44 -3.27 -9.51
N LYS A 291 -23.36 -4.16 -9.92
CA LYS A 291 -24.59 -4.41 -9.13
C LYS A 291 -24.14 -4.93 -7.76
N GLU A 292 -24.56 -4.27 -6.68
CA GLU A 292 -24.37 -4.72 -5.29
C GLU A 292 -24.63 -6.22 -5.21
N THR A 293 -23.57 -7.03 -5.17
CA THR A 293 -23.75 -8.48 -5.26
C THR A 293 -24.02 -9.08 -3.89
N LEU A 294 -23.64 -8.37 -2.82
CA LEU A 294 -23.94 -8.66 -1.43
C LEU A 294 -23.96 -7.31 -0.71
N GLY A 295 -24.96 -7.05 0.13
CA GLY A 295 -25.26 -5.73 0.70
C GLY A 295 -24.20 -5.18 1.66
N SER A 296 -23.01 -4.86 1.15
CA SER A 296 -22.01 -3.99 1.73
C SER A 296 -22.12 -2.62 1.07
N THR A 297 -22.31 -1.57 1.87
CA THR A 297 -22.47 -0.18 1.38
C THR A 297 -21.18 0.42 0.79
N THR A 298 -20.02 -0.21 1.00
CA THR A 298 -18.75 0.14 0.32
C THR A 298 -18.02 -1.13 -0.14
N GLN A 299 -17.60 -1.14 -1.41
CA GLN A 299 -16.71 -2.15 -1.98
C GLN A 299 -15.37 -1.51 -2.31
N LYS A 300 -14.28 -2.23 -2.04
CA LYS A 300 -12.91 -1.88 -2.46
C LYS A 300 -12.35 -2.98 -3.33
#